data_AF-A0A2G6KDB0-F1
#
_entry.id   AF-A0A2G6KDB0-F1
#
_cell.length_a   1.000
_cell.length_b   1.000
_cell.length_c   1.000
_cell.angle_alpha   90.00
_cell.angle_beta   90.00
_cell.angle_gamma   90.00
#
_symmetry.space_group_name_H-M   'P 1'
#
loop_
_entity.id
_entity.type
_entity.pdbx_description
1 polymer ?
#
loop_
_entity_poly.entity_id
_entity_poly.type
_entity_poly.pdbx_seq_one_letter_code
_entity_poly.pdbx_strand_id
1 'polypeptide(L)'
;MSGEHDLHMLLAAIRPKLQPEKYVFCTVESEYTLPQGLSPRCIFREAEGTTVIVTKQDAERLSLSYQYVSRMITLNVHSSLEAVGFLAAVTSKLAEHGISVNPVSAYYHDHLFVAS
;
A
#
# COMPACT_ATOMS: atom_id res chain seq x y z
N MET A 1 -20.04 -7.24 -11.34
CA MET A 1 -20.00 -8.49 -10.56
C MET A 1 -19.57 -8.12 -9.16
N SER A 2 -20.31 -8.52 -8.13
CA SER A 2 -19.98 -8.26 -6.73
C SER A 2 -18.76 -9.09 -6.32
N GLY A 3 -17.84 -8.53 -5.54
CA GLY A 3 -16.70 -9.26 -5.00
C GLY A 3 -17.11 -10.35 -4.01
N GLU A 4 -16.18 -11.21 -3.64
CA GLU A 4 -16.40 -12.24 -2.60
C GLU A 4 -16.46 -11.58 -1.21
N HIS A 5 -17.35 -12.08 -0.35
CA HIS A 5 -17.59 -11.59 1.02
C HIS A 5 -17.29 -12.65 2.09
N ASP A 6 -17.25 -13.94 1.74
CA ASP A 6 -16.89 -15.00 2.68
C ASP A 6 -15.39 -14.96 3.00
N LEU A 7 -15.07 -14.67 4.26
CA LEU A 7 -13.70 -14.54 4.72
C LEU A 7 -12.86 -15.80 4.50
N HIS A 8 -13.43 -16.99 4.69
CA HIS A 8 -12.69 -18.24 4.51
C HIS A 8 -12.32 -18.46 3.04
N MET A 9 -13.26 -18.21 2.13
CA MET A 9 -13.00 -18.27 0.69
C MET A 9 -11.98 -17.23 0.24
N LEU A 10 -12.09 -15.99 0.74
CA LEU A 10 -11.13 -14.93 0.48
C LEU A 10 -9.71 -15.33 0.87
N LEU A 11 -9.53 -15.81 2.12
CA LEU A 11 -8.23 -16.22 2.66
C LEU A 11 -7.64 -17.40 1.88
N ALA A 12 -8.45 -18.39 1.48
CA ALA A 12 -7.98 -19.52 0.67
C ALA A 12 -7.60 -19.11 -0.77
N ALA A 13 -8.25 -18.08 -1.31
CA ALA A 13 -8.05 -17.61 -2.67
C ALA A 13 -6.90 -16.58 -2.81
N ILE A 14 -6.36 -16.02 -1.72
CA ILE A 14 -5.31 -15.00 -1.81
C ILE A 14 -4.12 -15.51 -2.64
N ARG A 15 -3.67 -14.68 -3.59
CA ARG A 15 -2.40 -14.86 -4.31
C ARG A 15 -1.52 -13.63 -4.11
N PRO A 16 -0.77 -13.55 -2.99
CA PRO A 16 0.07 -12.39 -2.72
C PRO A 16 1.20 -12.29 -3.75
N LYS A 17 1.41 -11.09 -4.30
CA LYS A 17 2.46 -10.82 -5.28
C LYS A 17 3.37 -9.69 -4.79
N LEU A 18 4.61 -10.05 -4.45
CA LEU A 18 5.67 -9.09 -4.16
C LEU A 18 6.06 -8.34 -5.44
N GLN A 19 6.05 -7.02 -5.38
CA GLN A 19 6.52 -6.17 -6.46
C GLN A 19 8.06 -6.04 -6.41
N PRO A 20 8.74 -5.97 -7.56
CA PRO A 20 10.20 -5.90 -7.59
C PRO A 20 10.75 -4.56 -7.08
N GLU A 21 10.00 -3.47 -7.23
CA GLU A 21 10.43 -2.13 -6.83
C GLU A 21 10.48 -1.94 -5.31
N LYS A 22 11.34 -1.01 -4.89
CA LYS A 22 11.33 -0.47 -3.52
C LYS A 22 10.54 0.83 -3.50
N TYR A 23 9.70 0.98 -2.48
CA TYR A 23 8.86 2.14 -2.26
C TYR A 23 9.25 2.87 -0.99
N VAL A 24 8.99 4.17 -0.96
CA VAL A 24 9.23 5.04 0.19
C VAL A 24 8.03 5.96 0.39
N PHE A 25 7.86 6.44 1.62
CA PHE A 25 6.82 7.38 2.01
C PHE A 25 7.43 8.77 2.12
N CYS A 26 6.88 9.72 1.36
CA CYS A 26 7.26 11.13 1.43
C CYS A 26 6.05 11.97 1.82
N THR A 27 6.29 13.10 2.45
CA THR A 27 5.29 14.15 2.63
C THR A 27 5.62 15.34 1.74
N VAL A 28 4.62 15.96 1.13
CA VAL A 28 4.75 17.20 0.35
C VAL A 28 3.76 18.24 0.88
N GLU A 29 4.25 19.48 1.04
CA GLU A 29 3.47 20.60 1.62
C GLU A 29 2.40 21.16 0.66
N SER A 30 2.47 20.79 -0.63
CA SER A 30 1.57 21.31 -1.67
C SER A 30 0.22 20.60 -1.64
N GLU A 31 -0.83 21.33 -1.24
CA GLU A 31 -2.22 20.84 -1.20
C GLU A 31 -2.78 20.47 -2.60
N TYR A 32 -2.17 20.94 -3.69
CA TYR A 32 -2.81 20.87 -5.01
C TYR A 32 -1.92 20.44 -6.19
N THR A 33 -0.59 20.40 -6.04
CA THR A 33 0.27 20.06 -7.18
C THR A 33 1.47 19.24 -6.75
N LEU A 34 1.52 18.00 -7.26
CA LEU A 34 2.70 17.15 -7.15
C LEU A 34 3.86 17.75 -7.96
N PRO A 35 5.12 17.54 -7.53
CA PRO A 35 6.28 17.88 -8.34
C PRO A 35 6.17 17.31 -9.75
N GLN A 36 6.60 18.08 -10.75
CA GLN A 36 6.55 17.65 -12.15
C GLN A 36 7.39 16.37 -12.34
N GLY A 37 6.81 15.38 -13.02
CA GLY A 37 7.48 14.10 -13.28
C GLY A 37 7.50 13.14 -12.09
N LEU A 38 6.71 13.42 -11.04
CA LEU A 38 6.42 12.45 -10.00
C LEU A 38 5.21 11.59 -10.40
N SER A 39 5.36 10.27 -10.28
CA SER A 39 4.30 9.29 -10.57
C SER A 39 4.03 8.43 -9.33
N PRO A 40 3.26 8.95 -8.34
CA PRO A 40 3.02 8.21 -7.11
C PRO A 40 2.18 6.95 -7.36
N ARG A 41 2.50 5.90 -6.60
CA ARG A 41 1.63 4.73 -6.46
C ARG A 41 0.39 5.05 -5.63
N CYS A 42 0.54 5.93 -4.65
CA CYS A 42 -0.54 6.38 -3.77
C CYS A 42 -0.35 7.87 -3.47
N ILE A 43 -1.47 8.58 -3.35
CA ILE A 43 -1.54 9.96 -2.88
C ILE A 43 -2.63 9.97 -1.81
N PHE A 44 -2.29 10.45 -0.62
CA PHE A 44 -3.23 10.61 0.48
C PHE A 44 -3.09 12.01 1.06
N ARG A 45 -4.20 12.75 1.13
CA ARG A 45 -4.21 14.09 1.72
C ARG A 45 -4.48 13.97 3.21
N GLU A 46 -3.53 14.42 4.01
CA GLU A 46 -3.62 14.49 5.47
C GLU A 46 -3.79 15.94 5.89
N ALA A 47 -4.05 16.18 7.18
CA ALA A 47 -4.18 17.54 7.70
C ALA A 47 -2.82 18.26 7.73
N GLU A 48 -1.74 17.50 7.86
CA GLU A 48 -0.36 17.96 8.00
C GLU A 48 0.35 18.14 6.65
N GLY A 49 -0.16 17.52 5.58
CA GLY A 49 0.45 17.53 4.25
C GLY A 49 -0.10 16.42 3.35
N THR A 50 0.41 16.34 2.13
CA THR A 50 0.06 15.24 1.22
C THR A 50 1.10 14.15 1.31
N THR A 51 0.72 12.98 1.80
CA THR A 51 1.54 11.78 1.73
C THR A 51 1.54 11.22 0.31
N VAL A 52 2.72 10.92 -0.21
CA VAL A 52 2.92 10.23 -1.48
C VAL A 52 3.77 8.98 -1.27
N ILE A 53 3.31 7.87 -1.84
CA ILE A 53 4.09 6.64 -1.91
C ILE A 53 4.66 6.53 -3.31
N VAL A 54 5.99 6.59 -3.42
CA VAL A 54 6.71 6.65 -4.70
C VAL A 54 7.80 5.59 -4.72
N THR A 55 8.38 5.32 -5.90
CA THR A 55 9.57 4.47 -5.95
C THR A 55 10.73 5.17 -5.25
N LYS A 56 11.61 4.40 -4.60
CA LYS A 56 12.83 4.95 -4.00
C LYS A 56 13.67 5.73 -5.03
N GLN A 57 13.73 5.20 -6.25
CA GLN A 57 14.45 5.82 -7.36
C GLN A 57 13.90 7.22 -7.70
N ASP A 58 12.57 7.38 -7.75
CA ASP A 58 11.95 8.67 -8.03
C ASP A 58 12.16 9.66 -6.88
N ALA A 59 12.05 9.20 -5.64
CA ALA A 59 12.33 10.04 -4.47
C ALA A 59 13.77 10.57 -4.50
N GLU A 60 14.75 9.72 -4.79
CA GLU A 60 16.15 10.11 -4.90
C GLU A 60 16.42 11.05 -6.08
N ARG A 61 15.85 10.73 -7.25
CA ARG A 61 15.97 11.57 -8.46
C ARG A 61 15.45 12.98 -8.24
N LEU A 62 14.37 13.13 -7.48
CA LEU A 62 13.73 14.40 -7.19
C LEU A 62 14.19 15.03 -5.86
N SER A 63 15.17 14.41 -5.18
CA SER A 63 15.67 14.85 -3.87
C SER A 63 14.58 15.04 -2.81
N LEU A 64 13.57 14.16 -2.83
CA LEU A 64 12.50 14.15 -1.83
C LEU A 64 13.01 13.50 -0.53
N SER A 65 12.78 14.16 0.60
CA SER A 65 12.90 13.53 1.91
C SER A 65 11.90 12.37 2.02
N TYR A 66 12.37 11.22 2.50
CA TYR A 66 11.54 10.04 2.61
C TYR A 66 11.82 9.24 3.88
N GLN A 67 10.85 8.43 4.27
CA GLN A 67 10.98 7.46 5.34
C GLN A 67 10.61 6.06 4.83
N TYR A 68 11.03 5.05 5.61
CA TYR A 68 10.58 3.67 5.49
C TYR A 68 10.76 3.04 4.09
N VAL A 69 11.96 2.51 3.83
CA VAL A 69 12.22 1.74 2.62
C VAL A 69 11.47 0.41 2.71
N SER A 70 10.53 0.21 1.79
CA SER A 70 9.60 -0.91 1.81
C SER A 70 9.52 -1.61 0.45
N ARG A 71 8.95 -2.81 0.45
CA ARG A 71 8.43 -3.46 -0.76
C ARG A 71 6.92 -3.61 -0.63
N MET A 72 6.25 -3.59 -1.78
CA MET A 72 4.81 -3.71 -1.85
C MET A 72 4.41 -5.15 -2.17
N ILE A 73 3.47 -5.70 -1.41
CA ILE A 73 2.79 -6.96 -1.69
C ILE A 73 1.36 -6.62 -2.11
N THR A 74 0.96 -6.97 -3.32
CA THR A 74 -0.44 -6.87 -3.74
C THR A 74 -1.17 -8.15 -3.38
N LEU A 75 -2.29 -8.05 -2.66
CA LEU A 75 -3.16 -9.18 -2.36
C LEU A 75 -4.11 -9.41 -3.53
N ASN A 76 -3.73 -10.26 -4.50
CA ASN A 76 -4.62 -10.58 -5.61
C ASN A 76 -5.74 -11.50 -5.12
N VAL A 77 -6.88 -10.90 -4.83
CA VAL A 77 -8.15 -11.57 -4.55
C VAL A 77 -9.26 -10.66 -5.09
N HIS A 78 -10.34 -11.25 -5.60
CA HIS A 78 -11.55 -10.49 -5.93
C HIS A 78 -12.36 -10.26 -4.65
N SER A 79 -11.82 -9.44 -3.74
CA SER A 79 -12.55 -9.04 -2.53
C SER A 79 -13.54 -7.94 -2.85
N SER A 80 -14.70 -7.99 -2.22
CA SER A 80 -15.56 -6.81 -2.11
C SER A 80 -14.88 -5.77 -1.21
N LEU A 81 -15.06 -4.48 -1.50
CA LEU A 81 -14.62 -3.39 -0.61
C LEU A 81 -15.26 -3.48 0.78
N GLU A 82 -16.35 -4.23 0.90
CA GLU A 82 -17.12 -4.43 2.13
C GLU A 82 -16.78 -5.74 2.86
N ALA A 83 -15.74 -6.47 2.41
CA ALA A 83 -15.34 -7.73 3.04
C ALA A 83 -14.79 -7.49 4.45
N VAL A 84 -15.60 -7.80 5.46
CA VAL A 84 -15.24 -7.63 6.87
C VAL A 84 -14.19 -8.67 7.29
N GLY A 85 -13.13 -8.21 7.97
CA GLY A 85 -12.15 -9.08 8.61
C GLY A 85 -11.00 -9.59 7.72
N PHE A 86 -11.07 -9.37 6.40
CA PHE A 86 -10.03 -9.81 5.47
C PHE A 86 -8.65 -9.22 5.81
N LEU A 87 -8.57 -7.89 5.85
CA LEU A 87 -7.32 -7.20 6.16
C LEU A 87 -6.84 -7.52 7.58
N ALA A 88 -7.76 -7.61 8.55
CA ALA A 88 -7.43 -7.93 9.94
C ALA A 88 -6.78 -9.33 10.07
N ALA A 89 -7.29 -10.34 9.38
CA ALA A 89 -6.70 -11.66 9.37
C ALA A 89 -5.29 -11.66 8.77
N VAL A 90 -5.09 -10.93 7.66
CA VAL A 90 -3.78 -10.83 7.00
C VAL A 90 -2.76 -10.06 7.85
N THR A 91 -3.12 -8.89 8.37
CA THR A 91 -2.20 -8.07 9.19
C THR A 91 -1.89 -8.72 10.53
N SER A 92 -2.84 -9.43 11.14
CA SER A 92 -2.58 -10.23 12.36
C SER A 92 -1.53 -11.30 12.10
N LYS A 93 -1.63 -12.01 10.97
CA LYS A 93 -0.63 -13.02 10.61
C LYS A 93 0.76 -12.43 10.40
N LEU A 94 0.86 -11.24 9.77
CA LEU A 94 2.13 -10.53 9.63
C LEU A 94 2.71 -10.10 10.99
N ALA A 95 1.86 -9.59 11.88
CA ALA A 95 2.26 -9.18 13.23
C ALA A 95 2.77 -10.34 14.08
N GLU A 96 2.16 -11.54 13.99
CA GLU A 96 2.66 -12.77 14.62
C GLU A 96 4.10 -13.11 14.20
N HIS A 97 4.51 -12.71 13.00
CA HIS A 97 5.86 -12.88 12.48
C HIS A 97 6.76 -11.66 12.71
N GLY A 98 6.31 -10.66 13.49
CA GLY A 98 7.07 -9.44 13.76
C GLY A 98 7.20 -8.50 12.56
N ILE A 99 6.33 -8.63 11.57
CA ILE A 99 6.39 -7.83 10.33
C ILE A 99 5.43 -6.64 10.47
N SER A 100 5.99 -5.43 10.56
CA SER A 100 5.21 -4.20 10.45
C SER A 100 4.68 -4.02 9.02
N VAL A 101 3.45 -3.52 8.90
CA VAL A 101 2.77 -3.35 7.62
C VAL A 101 2.02 -2.03 7.59
N ASN A 102 2.19 -1.30 6.48
CA ASN A 102 1.37 -0.14 6.13
C ASN A 102 0.42 -0.56 4.99
N PRO A 103 -0.84 -0.93 5.29
CA PRO A 103 -1.79 -1.34 4.27
C PRO A 103 -2.42 -0.14 3.55
N VAL A 104 -2.71 -0.31 2.26
CA VAL A 104 -3.48 0.62 1.43
C VAL A 104 -4.55 -0.16 0.69
N SER A 105 -5.81 0.06 1.01
CA SER A 105 -6.95 -0.51 0.30
C SER A 105 -7.28 0.34 -0.94
N ALA A 106 -7.05 -0.22 -2.12
CA ALA A 106 -7.44 0.39 -3.38
C ALA A 106 -8.74 -0.23 -3.90
N TYR A 107 -9.25 0.28 -5.03
CA TYR A 107 -10.52 -0.18 -5.60
C TYR A 107 -10.55 -1.69 -5.91
N TYR A 108 -9.44 -2.23 -6.44
CA TYR A 108 -9.39 -3.63 -6.88
C TYR A 108 -8.75 -4.56 -5.85
N HIS A 109 -7.68 -4.09 -5.19
CA HIS A 109 -6.86 -4.93 -4.33
C HIS A 109 -6.33 -4.12 -3.16
N ASP A 110 -6.01 -4.83 -2.09
CA ASP A 110 -5.19 -4.29 -1.02
C ASP A 110 -3.70 -4.40 -1.35
N HIS A 111 -2.95 -3.38 -0.97
CA HIS A 111 -1.51 -3.27 -1.15
C HIS A 111 -0.85 -3.13 0.22
N LEU A 112 0.06 -4.03 0.54
CA LEU A 112 0.76 -4.05 1.83
C LEU A 112 2.20 -3.58 1.64
N PHE A 113 2.58 -2.50 2.30
CA PHE A 113 3.96 -2.04 2.33
C PHE A 113 4.68 -2.57 3.57
N VAL A 114 5.65 -3.45 3.36
CA VAL A 114 6.46 -4.12 4.40
C VAL A 114 7.93 -3.74 4.26
N ALA A 115 8.69 -3.72 5.36
CA ALA A 115 10.10 -3.34 5.35
C ALA A 115 10.92 -4.19 4.35
N SER A 116 11.81 -3.53 3.60
CA SER A 116 12.68 -4.16 2.58
C SER A 116 14.07 -4.53 3.09
#